data_AF-A0A1S3QL59-F1
#
_entry.id   AF-A0A1S3QL59-F1
#
_cell.length_a   1.000
_cell.length_b   1.000
_cell.length_c   1.000
_cell.angle_alpha   90.00
_cell.angle_beta   90.00
_cell.angle_gamma   90.00
#
_symmetry.space_group_name_H-M   'P 1'
#
loop_
_entity.id
_entity.type
_entity.pdbx_description
1 polymer ?
#
loop_
_entity_poly.entity_id
_entity_poly.type
_entity_poly.pdbx_seq_one_letter_code
_entity_poly.pdbx_strand_id
1 'polypeptide(L)'
;MDIFLKSCRNVLKGNADGSPGFHVVLGNEACDLDSMVSALAYAYFLSKTLDSGKIPLPVLNIPRQEFPLRTDNTFLLRESGLSQDDLVFRDEVDLGSLHRAGRLDLTLVDHNVLP
;
A
#
# COMPACT_ATOMS: atom_id res chain seq x y z
N MET A 1 -1.99 -0.33 -13.40
CA MET A 1 -1.16 -0.16 -12.19
C MET A 1 -0.84 1.32 -11.93
N ASP A 2 -0.11 2.03 -12.80
CA ASP A 2 0.28 3.44 -12.60
C ASP A 2 -0.88 4.38 -12.17
N ILE A 3 -1.97 4.43 -12.96
CA ILE A 3 -3.18 5.23 -12.64
C ILE A 3 -3.76 4.87 -11.25
N PHE A 4 -3.73 3.59 -10.90
CA PHE A 4 -4.25 3.12 -9.62
C PHE A 4 -3.39 3.61 -8.45
N LEU A 5 -2.06 3.49 -8.55
CA LEU A 5 -1.15 3.96 -7.50
C LEU A 5 -1.24 5.49 -7.30
N LYS A 6 -1.29 6.25 -8.40
CA LYS A 6 -1.55 7.70 -8.37
C LYS A 6 -2.86 8.03 -7.65
N SER A 7 -3.92 7.28 -7.94
CA SER A 7 -5.22 7.44 -7.29
C SER A 7 -5.12 7.19 -5.78
N CYS A 8 -4.51 6.06 -5.36
CA CYS A 8 -4.26 5.74 -3.96
C CYS A 8 -3.51 6.88 -3.24
N ARG A 9 -2.46 7.42 -3.87
CA ARG A 9 -1.66 8.53 -3.34
C ARG A 9 -2.47 9.80 -3.15
N ASN A 10 -3.30 10.16 -4.12
CA ASN A 10 -4.15 11.35 -4.07
C ASN A 10 -5.24 11.23 -3.01
N VAL A 11 -5.87 10.05 -2.89
CA VAL A 11 -6.87 9.78 -1.85
C VAL A 11 -6.24 9.89 -0.47
N LEU A 12 -5.05 9.31 -0.26
CA LEU A 12 -4.37 9.39 1.03
C LEU A 12 -4.05 10.85 1.42
N LYS A 13 -3.60 11.68 0.48
CA LYS A 13 -3.34 13.11 0.70
C LYS A 13 -4.61 13.92 0.95
N GLY A 14 -5.69 13.58 0.27
CA GLY A 14 -6.99 14.26 0.38
C GLY A 14 -7.89 13.73 1.49
N ASN A 15 -7.39 12.84 2.35
CA ASN A 15 -8.20 12.09 3.30
C ASN A 15 -8.72 12.99 4.43
N ALA A 16 -9.88 13.61 4.23
CA ALA A 16 -10.61 14.40 5.20
C ALA A 16 -11.59 13.55 6.03
N ASP A 17 -12.12 14.12 7.11
CA ASP A 17 -13.17 13.49 7.90
C ASP A 17 -14.42 13.21 7.03
N GLY A 18 -14.83 11.94 6.97
CA GLY A 18 -15.99 11.48 6.19
C GLY A 18 -15.69 10.70 4.92
N SER A 19 -14.42 10.54 4.51
CA SER A 19 -14.04 9.71 3.36
C SER A 19 -14.16 8.20 3.66
N PRO A 20 -14.30 7.36 2.61
CA PRO A 20 -14.35 5.90 2.78
C PRO A 20 -13.11 5.39 3.53
N GLY A 21 -13.25 4.28 4.27
CA GLY A 21 -12.11 3.63 4.92
C GLY A 21 -11.11 3.06 3.91
N PHE A 22 -9.98 2.55 4.40
CA PHE A 22 -8.99 1.88 3.58
C PHE A 22 -9.02 0.37 3.81
N HIS A 23 -8.83 -0.38 2.73
CA HIS A 23 -8.42 -1.78 2.78
C HIS A 23 -6.92 -1.83 2.50
N VAL A 24 -6.13 -1.82 3.57
CA VAL A 24 -4.68 -1.84 3.47
C VAL A 24 -4.22 -3.24 3.12
N VAL A 25 -3.32 -3.35 2.14
CA VAL A 25 -2.58 -4.57 1.82
C VAL A 25 -1.13 -4.34 2.21
N LEU A 26 -0.63 -5.14 3.15
CA LEU A 26 0.66 -4.95 3.79
C LEU A 26 1.52 -6.22 3.67
N GLY A 27 2.74 -6.07 3.18
CA GLY A 27 3.76 -7.13 3.17
C GLY A 27 4.53 -7.25 4.49
N ASN A 28 5.56 -8.09 4.51
CA ASN A 28 6.47 -8.21 5.66
C ASN A 28 7.36 -6.95 5.85
N GLU A 29 7.96 -6.77 7.03
CA GLU A 29 8.84 -5.63 7.34
C GLU A 29 10.19 -5.63 6.60
N ALA A 30 10.61 -6.75 6.03
CA ALA A 30 11.80 -6.78 5.18
C ALA A 30 11.57 -5.99 3.89
N CYS A 31 10.31 -5.99 3.41
CA CYS A 31 9.88 -5.38 2.16
C CYS A 31 10.77 -5.84 0.99
N ASP A 32 11.00 -7.15 0.93
CA ASP A 32 11.64 -7.77 -0.23
C ASP A 32 10.74 -7.70 -1.48
N LEU A 33 11.25 -8.24 -2.59
CA LEU A 33 10.57 -8.16 -3.87
C LEU A 33 9.21 -8.86 -3.86
N ASP A 34 9.09 -10.00 -3.17
CA ASP A 34 7.82 -10.74 -3.10
C ASP A 34 6.78 -9.94 -2.32
N SER A 35 7.14 -9.45 -1.12
CA SER A 35 6.27 -8.59 -0.33
C SER A 35 5.81 -7.33 -1.08
N MET A 36 6.71 -6.65 -1.81
CA MET A 36 6.34 -5.47 -2.59
C MET A 36 5.37 -5.84 -3.73
N VAL A 37 5.73 -6.82 -4.56
CA VAL A 37 4.93 -7.20 -5.73
C VAL A 37 3.57 -7.75 -5.30
N SER A 38 3.55 -8.62 -4.29
CA SER A 38 2.33 -9.21 -3.74
C SER A 38 1.39 -8.14 -3.20
N ALA A 39 1.89 -7.13 -2.47
CA ALA A 39 1.05 -6.05 -1.94
C ALA A 39 0.45 -5.20 -3.07
N LEU A 40 1.27 -4.80 -4.05
CA LEU A 40 0.81 -4.00 -5.19
C LEU A 40 -0.20 -4.77 -6.04
N ALA A 41 0.11 -6.02 -6.39
CA ALA A 41 -0.72 -6.86 -7.24
C ALA A 41 -2.07 -7.17 -6.56
N TYR A 42 -2.07 -7.52 -5.28
CA TYR A 42 -3.29 -7.86 -4.58
C TYR A 42 -4.18 -6.64 -4.34
N ALA A 43 -3.62 -5.48 -3.95
CA ALA A 43 -4.40 -4.25 -3.84
C ALA A 43 -5.02 -3.83 -5.17
N TYR A 44 -4.26 -3.97 -6.27
CA TYR A 44 -4.79 -3.71 -7.61
C TYR A 44 -5.91 -4.69 -7.97
N PHE A 45 -5.76 -5.97 -7.67
CA PHE A 45 -6.81 -6.98 -7.86
C PHE A 45 -8.09 -6.59 -7.10
N LEU A 46 -7.97 -6.27 -5.81
CA LEU A 46 -9.10 -5.81 -4.99
C LEU A 46 -9.81 -4.60 -5.60
N SER A 47 -9.06 -3.65 -6.15
CA SER A 47 -9.63 -2.45 -6.82
C SER A 47 -10.49 -2.77 -8.05
N LYS A 48 -10.37 -3.99 -8.59
CA LYS A 48 -11.09 -4.45 -9.79
C LYS A 48 -12.19 -5.44 -9.49
N THR A 49 -12.15 -6.11 -8.34
CA THR A 49 -13.02 -7.24 -8.04
C THR A 49 -13.90 -7.04 -6.81
N LEU A 50 -13.51 -6.15 -5.91
CA LEU A 50 -14.20 -5.95 -4.65
C LEU A 50 -14.88 -4.57 -4.62
N ASP A 51 -16.19 -4.57 -4.37
CA ASP A 51 -16.92 -3.36 -4.02
C ASP A 51 -17.20 -3.37 -2.51
N SER A 52 -16.15 -3.12 -1.72
CA SER A 52 -16.22 -3.14 -0.24
C SER A 52 -16.61 -1.80 0.37
N GLY A 53 -16.80 -0.77 -0.45
CA GLY A 53 -16.94 0.61 0.02
C GLY A 53 -15.68 1.16 0.71
N LYS A 54 -14.56 0.43 0.72
CA LYS A 54 -13.25 0.89 1.19
C LYS A 54 -12.26 0.91 0.03
N ILE A 55 -11.27 1.77 0.12
CA ILE A 55 -10.31 2.00 -0.94
C ILE A 55 -9.12 1.06 -0.72
N PRO A 56 -8.82 0.15 -1.66
CA PRO A 56 -7.63 -0.69 -1.58
C PRO A 56 -6.36 0.17 -1.61
N LEU A 57 -5.46 -0.08 -0.67
CA LEU A 57 -4.25 0.72 -0.48
C LEU A 57 -3.05 -0.22 -0.27
N PRO A 58 -2.17 -0.39 -1.29
CA PRO A 58 -0.94 -1.11 -1.07
C PRO A 58 0.01 -0.26 -0.22
N VAL A 59 0.53 -0.82 0.86
CA VAL A 59 1.49 -0.17 1.74
C VAL A 59 2.76 -1.01 1.81
N LEU A 60 3.90 -0.39 1.51
CA LEU A 60 5.21 -1.00 1.68
C LEU A 60 5.61 -0.87 3.15
N ASN A 61 5.89 -1.99 3.82
CA ASN A 61 6.07 -2.03 5.27
C ASN A 61 7.47 -1.58 5.74
N ILE A 62 7.96 -0.48 5.17
CA ILE A 62 9.21 0.20 5.52
C ILE A 62 9.00 1.72 5.46
N PRO A 63 9.85 2.53 6.10
CA PRO A 63 9.87 3.97 5.88
C PRO A 63 10.25 4.31 4.44
N ARG A 64 9.67 5.37 3.86
CA ARG A 64 9.99 5.81 2.48
C ARG A 64 11.49 6.00 2.24
N GLN A 65 12.20 6.53 3.23
CA GLN A 65 13.64 6.81 3.13
C GLN A 65 14.50 5.55 2.97
N GLU A 66 13.95 4.39 3.34
CA GLU A 66 14.66 3.11 3.26
C GLU A 66 14.46 2.37 1.94
N PHE A 67 13.50 2.80 1.11
CA PHE A 67 13.22 2.14 -0.17
C PHE A 67 14.42 2.09 -1.12
N PRO A 68 15.27 3.14 -1.23
CA PRO A 68 16.47 3.08 -2.07
C PRO A 68 17.46 1.97 -1.69
N LEU A 69 17.37 1.41 -0.48
CA LEU A 69 18.20 0.28 -0.03
C LEU A 69 17.75 -1.05 -0.64
N ARG A 70 16.52 -1.15 -1.16
CA ARG A 70 15.97 -2.37 -1.79
C ARG A 70 16.22 -2.30 -3.30
N THR A 71 17.47 -2.55 -3.70
CA THR A 71 17.95 -2.29 -5.06
C THR A 71 17.21 -3.10 -6.13
N ASP A 72 16.84 -4.35 -5.82
CA ASP A 72 15.99 -5.20 -6.64
C ASP A 72 14.58 -4.61 -6.85
N ASN A 73 13.96 -4.11 -5.78
CA ASN A 73 12.65 -3.44 -5.86
C ASN A 73 12.72 -2.18 -6.72
N THR A 74 13.73 -1.32 -6.48
CA THR A 74 13.92 -0.09 -7.26
C THR A 74 14.16 -0.38 -8.74
N PHE A 75 14.93 -1.42 -9.05
CA PHE A 75 15.18 -1.88 -10.41
C PHE A 75 13.88 -2.32 -11.08
N LEU A 76 13.11 -3.23 -10.45
CA LEU A 76 11.85 -3.71 -11.03
C LEU A 76 10.83 -2.57 -11.22
N LEU A 77 10.72 -1.67 -10.25
CA LEU A 77 9.79 -0.54 -10.31
C LEU A 77 10.09 0.35 -11.53
N ARG A 78 11.38 0.64 -11.75
CA ARG A 78 11.86 1.41 -12.90
C ARG A 78 11.58 0.69 -14.23
N GLU A 79 11.91 -0.59 -14.33
CA GLU A 79 11.66 -1.39 -15.54
C GLU A 79 10.15 -1.49 -15.85
N SER A 80 9.32 -1.46 -14.82
CA SER A 80 7.85 -1.48 -14.95
C SER A 80 7.25 -0.10 -15.29
N GLY A 81 8.07 0.95 -15.38
CA GLY A 81 7.62 2.32 -15.64
C GLY A 81 6.77 2.93 -14.53
N LEU A 82 6.88 2.41 -13.30
CA LEU A 82 6.14 2.90 -12.13
C LEU A 82 6.98 3.94 -11.38
N SER A 83 6.33 4.99 -10.87
CA SER A 83 6.99 6.00 -10.05
C SER A 83 7.01 5.61 -8.58
N GLN A 84 8.16 5.79 -7.93
CA GLN A 84 8.29 5.65 -6.48
C GLN A 84 7.44 6.69 -5.71
N ASP A 85 7.16 7.84 -6.31
CA ASP A 85 6.38 8.91 -5.67
C ASP A 85 4.90 8.53 -5.46
N ASP A 86 4.43 7.58 -6.26
CA ASP A 86 3.05 7.06 -6.23
C ASP A 86 2.88 5.88 -5.26
N LEU A 87 3.99 5.29 -4.79
CA LEU A 87 3.96 4.27 -3.74
C LEU A 87 3.57 4.89 -2.39
N VAL A 88 3.05 4.06 -1.50
CA VAL A 88 2.71 4.45 -0.12
C VAL A 88 3.52 3.60 0.85
N PHE A 89 4.13 4.26 1.83
CA PHE A 89 5.03 3.66 2.80
C PHE A 89 4.44 3.65 4.21
N ARG A 90 5.04 2.84 5.08
CA ARG A 90 4.53 2.59 6.44
C ARG A 90 4.46 3.84 7.31
N ASP A 91 5.40 4.75 7.12
CA ASP A 91 5.51 6.04 7.82
C ASP A 91 4.49 7.08 7.33
N GLU A 92 3.75 6.79 6.27
CA GLU A 92 2.76 7.69 5.67
C GLU A 92 1.32 7.33 6.07
N VAL A 93 1.12 6.22 6.80
CA VAL A 93 -0.21 5.71 7.17
C VAL A 93 -0.26 5.38 8.68
N ASP A 94 -1.18 6.03 9.39
CA ASP A 94 -1.50 5.69 10.78
C ASP A 94 -2.60 4.62 10.83
N LEU A 95 -2.18 3.35 10.76
CA LEU A 95 -3.06 2.19 10.89
C LEU A 95 -3.83 2.18 12.22
N GLY A 96 -3.21 2.65 13.31
CA GLY A 96 -3.84 2.68 14.63
C GLY A 96 -5.02 3.63 14.68
N SER A 97 -4.88 4.82 14.10
CA SER A 97 -5.98 5.80 14.00
C SER A 97 -7.09 5.31 13.07
N LEU A 98 -6.74 4.71 11.92
CA LEU A 98 -7.75 4.12 11.02
C LEU A 98 -8.53 2.98 11.69
N HIS A 99 -7.85 2.12 12.45
CA HIS A 99 -8.48 1.03 13.19
C HIS A 99 -9.42 1.55 14.27
N ARG A 100 -8.97 2.49 15.11
CA ARG A 100 -9.81 3.12 16.15
C ARG A 100 -11.06 3.80 15.58
N ALA A 101 -10.96 4.34 14.38
CA ALA A 101 -12.09 4.96 13.67
C ALA A 101 -13.02 3.95 12.97
N GLY A 102 -12.73 2.63 13.00
CA GLY A 102 -13.51 1.62 12.26
C GLY A 102 -13.34 1.69 10.74
N ARG A 103 -12.28 2.36 10.27
CA ARG A 103 -12.02 2.69 8.86
C ARG A 103 -10.89 1.87 8.24
N LEU A 104 -10.50 0.77 8.87
CA LEU A 104 -9.42 -0.11 8.41
C LEU A 104 -9.96 -1.53 8.14
N ASP A 105 -9.78 -2.02 6.93
CA ASP A 105 -9.59 -3.45 6.66
C ASP A 105 -8.10 -3.70 6.38
N LEU A 106 -7.63 -4.90 6.71
CA LEU A 106 -6.23 -5.25 6.57
C LEU A 106 -6.08 -6.64 5.97
N THR A 107 -5.28 -6.74 4.91
CA THR A 107 -4.79 -8.00 4.36
C THR A 107 -3.27 -8.04 4.50
N LEU A 108 -2.78 -9.15 5.03
CA LEU A 108 -1.36 -9.45 5.06
C LEU A 108 -1.02 -10.35 3.86
N VAL A 109 0.09 -10.04 3.19
CA VAL A 109 0.67 -10.84 2.12
C VAL A 109 2.11 -11.17 2.49
N ASP A 110 2.60 -12.33 2.07
CA ASP A 110 3.98 -12.79 2.37
C ASP A 110 4.32 -12.83 3.88
N HIS A 111 3.29 -12.76 4.73
CA HIS A 111 3.39 -12.92 6.18
C HIS A 111 2.03 -13.27 6.79
N ASN A 112 2.03 -13.93 7.94
CA ASN A 112 0.81 -14.40 8.63
C ASN A 112 0.60 -13.82 10.03
N VAL A 113 1.45 -12.87 10.45
CA VAL A 113 1.35 -12.18 11.75
C VAL A 113 1.52 -10.68 11.52
N LEU A 114 0.71 -9.87 12.20
CA LEU A 114 0.88 -8.42 12.20
C LEU A 114 2.06 -8.05 13.12
N PRO A 115 3.12 -7.41 12.62
CA PRO A 115 4.23 -6.95 13.45
C PRO A 115 3.87 -5.72 14.31
#